data_AF-A0A964H7R9-F1
#
_entry.id   AF-A0A964H7R9-F1
#
_cell.length_a   1.000
_cell.length_b   1.000
_cell.length_c   1.000
_cell.angle_alpha   90.00
_cell.angle_beta   90.00
_cell.angle_gamma   90.00
#
_symmetry.space_group_name_H-M   'P 1'
#
loop_
_entity.id
_entity.type
_entity.pdbx_description
1 polymer ?
#
loop_
_entity_poly.entity_id
_entity_poly.type
_entity_poly.pdbx_seq_one_letter_code
_entity_poly.pdbx_strand_id
1 'polypeptide(L)'
;MSKVKRGFTLIELVIVLLLLSLISFLVIRLPSTTKIYTFSQIRQLIYPTGEFQLFSDGRAVVVTPQGKREIRFRREKFELFTPFLKKKKFSKPYLFRYKMVRGVGECVIVKTPTKVYFFKPLQIETYSSLQQLRDYYNRLGREVEGE
;
A
#
# COMPACT_ATOMS: atom_id res chain seq x y z
N MET A 1 53.01 -42.46 25.39
CA MET A 1 52.32 -41.50 24.49
C MET A 1 51.66 -40.41 25.35
N SER A 2 52.30 -39.25 25.50
CA SER A 2 51.72 -38.16 26.30
C SER A 2 50.59 -37.49 25.51
N LYS A 3 49.38 -37.49 26.07
CA LYS A 3 48.24 -36.73 25.55
C LYS A 3 48.51 -35.25 25.82
N VAL A 4 48.97 -34.52 24.81
CA VAL A 4 49.13 -33.07 24.91
C VAL A 4 47.73 -32.45 25.06
N LYS A 5 47.37 -32.05 26.28
CA LYS A 5 46.23 -31.16 26.53
C LYS A 5 46.66 -29.75 26.11
N ARG A 6 46.52 -29.44 24.82
CA ARG A 6 46.70 -28.06 24.33
C ARG A 6 45.58 -27.21 24.93
N GLY A 7 45.93 -26.33 25.86
CA GLY A 7 45.01 -25.32 26.39
C GLY A 7 44.66 -24.32 25.30
N PHE A 8 43.45 -23.77 25.39
CA PHE A 8 42.99 -22.74 24.47
C PHE A 8 43.87 -21.49 24.61
N THR A 9 44.43 -21.01 23.51
CA THR A 9 45.21 -19.77 23.55
C THR A 9 44.27 -18.55 23.58
N LEU A 10 44.73 -17.43 24.16
CA LEU A 10 43.96 -16.18 24.20
C LEU A 10 43.53 -15.74 22.78
N ILE A 11 44.40 -15.94 21.80
CA ILE A 11 44.12 -15.57 20.40
C ILE A 11 43.04 -16.45 19.77
N GLU A 12 43.04 -17.76 20.04
CA GLU A 12 41.95 -18.64 19.60
C GLU A 12 40.62 -18.22 20.23
N LEU A 13 40.61 -17.80 21.50
CA LEU A 13 39.39 -17.33 22.18
C LEU A 13 38.82 -16.09 21.49
N VAL A 14 39.67 -15.12 21.17
CA VAL A 14 39.26 -13.89 20.47
C VAL A 14 38.72 -14.22 19.08
N ILE A 15 39.37 -15.11 18.34
CA ILE A 15 38.92 -15.54 17.01
C ILE A 15 37.56 -16.23 17.08
N VAL A 16 37.36 -17.13 18.05
CA VAL A 16 36.07 -17.81 18.26
C VAL A 16 34.97 -16.82 18.62
N LEU A 17 35.23 -15.87 19.51
CA LEU A 17 34.25 -14.83 19.86
C LEU A 17 33.88 -13.96 18.67
N LEU A 18 34.85 -13.60 17.83
CA LEU A 18 34.62 -12.80 16.62
C LEU A 18 33.80 -13.59 15.60
N LEU A 19 34.12 -14.86 15.38
CA LEU A 19 33.34 -15.75 14.50
C LEU A 19 31.91 -15.94 15.02
N LEU A 20 31.73 -16.17 16.32
CA LEU A 20 30.39 -16.28 16.92
C LEU A 20 29.60 -14.98 16.76
N SER A 21 30.23 -13.81 16.98
CA SER A 21 29.59 -12.51 16.76
C SER A 21 29.16 -12.32 15.29
N LEU A 22 30.04 -12.66 14.35
CA LEU A 22 29.76 -12.55 12.92
C LEU A 22 28.62 -13.49 12.48
N ILE A 23 28.65 -14.74 12.94
CA ILE A 23 27.61 -15.73 12.65
C ILE A 23 26.28 -15.30 13.28
N SER A 24 26.29 -14.83 14.53
CA SER A 24 25.09 -14.31 15.19
C SER A 24 24.51 -13.11 14.43
N PHE A 25 25.35 -12.17 13.96
CA PHE A 25 24.90 -11.05 13.15
C PHE A 25 24.29 -11.49 11.81
N LEU A 26 24.89 -12.48 11.14
CA LEU A 26 24.40 -13.00 9.86
C LEU A 26 23.06 -13.75 10.01
N VAL A 27 22.85 -14.43 11.14
CA VAL A 27 21.63 -15.20 11.43
C VAL A 27 20.47 -14.30 11.89
N ILE A 28 20.75 -13.13 12.49
CA ILE A 28 19.72 -12.17 12.88
C ILE A 28 19.03 -11.62 11.62
N ARG A 29 17.89 -12.22 11.28
CA ARG A 29 16.94 -11.63 10.33
C ARG A 29 16.34 -10.38 10.98
N LEU A 30 16.71 -9.21 10.47
CA LEU A 30 16.05 -7.96 10.84
C LEU A 30 14.53 -8.12 10.65
N PRO A 31 13.71 -7.63 11.60
CA PRO A 31 12.27 -7.71 11.46
C PRO A 31 11.83 -6.96 10.20
N SER A 32 11.34 -7.69 9.21
CA SER A 32 10.77 -7.07 8.01
C SER A 32 9.38 -6.55 8.36
N THR A 33 9.28 -5.25 8.62
CA THR A 33 7.98 -4.61 8.81
C THR A 33 7.24 -4.65 7.47
N THR A 34 6.21 -5.49 7.39
CA THR A 34 5.39 -5.59 6.19
C THR A 34 4.51 -4.34 6.12
N LYS A 35 4.83 -3.41 5.22
CA LYS A 35 4.07 -2.17 5.05
C LYS A 35 2.63 -2.48 4.65
N ILE A 36 1.67 -1.94 5.41
CA ILE A 36 0.23 -2.04 5.12
C ILE A 36 -0.19 -0.77 4.38
N TYR A 37 -0.79 -0.95 3.20
CA TYR A 37 -1.19 0.16 2.33
C TYR A 37 -2.65 0.57 2.55
N THR A 38 -2.97 1.82 2.24
CA THR A 38 -4.32 2.40 2.26
C THR A 38 -4.65 3.08 0.93
N PHE A 39 -5.90 3.53 0.75
CA PHE A 39 -6.35 4.19 -0.48
C PHE A 39 -5.49 5.40 -0.89
N SER A 40 -5.00 6.20 0.08
CA SER A 40 -4.16 7.37 -0.21
C SER A 40 -2.81 7.03 -0.85
N GLN A 41 -2.33 5.81 -0.65
CA GLN A 41 -1.01 5.35 -1.13
C GLN A 41 -1.09 4.61 -2.46
N ILE A 42 -2.30 4.31 -2.96
CA ILE A 42 -2.48 3.54 -4.20
C ILE A 42 -1.74 4.19 -5.37
N ARG A 43 -1.82 5.53 -5.48
CA ARG A 43 -1.12 6.26 -6.54
C ARG A 43 0.39 6.03 -6.52
N GLN A 44 1.02 5.98 -5.35
CA GLN A 44 2.47 5.75 -5.24
C GLN A 44 2.86 4.33 -5.67
N LEU A 45 1.93 3.38 -5.59
CA LEU A 45 2.17 1.98 -5.95
C LEU A 45 2.16 1.72 -7.45
N ILE A 46 1.42 2.51 -8.22
CA ILE A 46 1.16 2.28 -9.64
C ILE A 46 1.68 3.39 -10.56
N TYR A 47 2.30 4.44 -10.01
CA TYR A 47 2.88 5.50 -10.82
C TYR A 47 4.14 5.02 -11.56
N PRO A 48 4.38 5.45 -12.82
CA PRO A 48 3.51 6.28 -13.65
C PRO A 48 2.44 5.51 -14.42
N THR A 49 2.56 4.19 -14.55
CA THR A 49 1.61 3.37 -15.28
C THR A 49 1.38 2.07 -14.53
N GLY A 50 0.13 1.70 -14.31
CA GLY A 50 -0.23 0.47 -13.63
C GLY A 50 -1.70 0.42 -13.22
N GLU A 51 -2.04 -0.63 -12.50
CA GLU A 51 -3.39 -0.91 -12.04
C GLU A 51 -3.37 -1.50 -10.63
N PHE A 52 -4.25 -1.00 -9.77
CA PHE A 52 -4.53 -1.57 -8.48
C PHE A 52 -5.87 -2.30 -8.51
N GLN A 53 -5.89 -3.54 -8.01
CA GLN A 53 -7.03 -4.43 -8.00
C GLN A 53 -7.27 -4.95 -6.57
N LEU A 54 -8.44 -4.66 -6.01
CA LEU A 54 -8.91 -5.23 -4.76
C LEU A 54 -10.03 -6.24 -5.07
N PHE A 55 -9.77 -7.50 -4.78
CA PHE A 55 -10.65 -8.62 -5.06
C PHE A 55 -11.67 -8.83 -3.93
N SER A 56 -12.79 -9.49 -4.25
CA SER A 56 -13.83 -9.82 -3.26
C SER A 56 -13.36 -10.75 -2.14
N ASP A 57 -12.39 -11.62 -2.44
CA ASP A 57 -11.72 -12.51 -1.49
C ASP A 57 -10.78 -11.75 -0.53
N GLY A 58 -10.55 -10.45 -0.75
CA GLY A 58 -9.71 -9.61 0.09
C GLY A 58 -8.28 -9.44 -0.39
N ARG A 59 -7.87 -10.13 -1.46
CA ARG A 59 -6.54 -9.94 -2.05
C ARG A 59 -6.43 -8.56 -2.68
N ALA A 60 -5.27 -7.93 -2.52
CA ALA A 60 -4.94 -6.66 -3.14
C ALA A 60 -3.70 -6.82 -4.01
N VAL A 61 -3.83 -6.54 -5.30
CA VAL A 61 -2.81 -6.78 -6.30
C VAL A 61 -2.47 -5.51 -7.05
N VAL A 62 -1.18 -5.30 -7.24
CA VAL A 62 -0.62 -4.22 -8.05
C VAL A 62 -0.05 -4.83 -9.33
N VAL A 63 -0.51 -4.33 -10.46
CA VAL A 63 -0.04 -4.71 -11.80
C VAL A 63 0.67 -3.50 -12.39
N THR A 64 1.94 -3.66 -12.74
CA THR A 64 2.77 -2.60 -13.35
C THR A 64 3.50 -3.19 -14.57
N PRO A 65 4.13 -2.36 -15.42
CA PRO A 65 5.00 -2.86 -16.49
C PRO A 65 6.14 -3.77 -15.99
N GLN A 66 6.55 -3.64 -14.73
CA GLN A 66 7.59 -4.48 -14.11
C GLN A 66 7.06 -5.85 -13.66
N GLY A 67 5.74 -6.05 -13.66
CA GLY A 67 5.10 -7.29 -13.25
C GLY A 67 3.96 -7.09 -12.26
N LYS A 68 3.50 -8.22 -11.72
CA LYS A 68 2.36 -8.34 -10.82
C LYS A 68 2.83 -8.76 -9.44
N ARG A 69 2.38 -8.05 -8.39
CA ARG A 69 2.67 -8.39 -6.99
C ARG A 69 1.45 -8.22 -6.09
N GLU A 70 1.29 -9.12 -5.15
CA GLU A 70 0.29 -9.00 -4.08
C GLU A 70 0.83 -8.13 -2.95
N ILE A 71 -0.03 -7.32 -2.35
CA ILE A 71 0.33 -6.40 -1.27
C ILE A 71 -0.64 -6.54 -0.09
N ARG A 72 -0.15 -6.21 1.11
CA ARG A 72 -1.02 -6.08 2.27
C ARG A 72 -1.74 -4.74 2.20
N PHE A 73 -3.06 -4.79 2.06
CA PHE A 73 -3.91 -3.60 2.00
C PHE A 73 -4.88 -3.60 3.18
N ARG A 74 -5.04 -2.45 3.84
CA ARG A 74 -6.00 -2.30 4.92
C ARG A 74 -7.42 -2.30 4.36
N ARG A 75 -8.11 -3.43 4.53
CA ARG A 75 -9.50 -3.56 4.11
C ARG A 75 -10.42 -2.89 5.13
N GLU A 76 -10.98 -1.76 4.73
CA GLU A 76 -12.08 -1.12 5.45
C GLU A 76 -13.39 -1.34 4.67
N LYS A 77 -14.55 -1.18 5.31
CA LYS A 77 -15.82 -1.06 4.55
C LYS A 77 -15.73 0.22 3.72
N PHE A 78 -16.18 0.19 2.47
CA PHE A 78 -16.17 1.39 1.63
C PHE A 78 -17.32 1.39 0.63
N GLU A 79 -17.63 2.59 0.16
CA GLU A 79 -18.61 2.85 -0.90
C GLU A 79 -17.90 3.58 -2.05
N LEU A 80 -18.29 3.25 -3.28
CA LEU A 80 -17.75 3.90 -4.48
C LEU A 80 -18.74 4.91 -5.02
N PHE A 81 -18.20 6.03 -5.47
CA PHE A 81 -18.94 7.09 -6.12
C PHE A 81 -18.23 7.52 -7.40
N THR A 82 -19.01 7.93 -8.40
CA THR A 82 -18.51 8.66 -9.55
C THR A 82 -17.98 10.02 -9.09
N PRO A 83 -17.20 10.73 -9.92
CA PRO A 83 -16.77 12.10 -9.61
C PRO A 83 -17.95 13.04 -9.30
N PHE A 84 -19.14 12.75 -9.85
CA PHE A 84 -20.38 13.50 -9.64
C PHE A 84 -21.17 13.03 -8.40
N LEU A 85 -20.54 12.36 -7.44
CA LEU A 85 -21.17 11.84 -6.23
C LEU A 85 -22.33 10.85 -6.44
N LYS A 86 -22.46 10.26 -7.64
CA LYS A 86 -23.44 9.18 -7.89
C LYS A 86 -22.87 7.85 -7.44
N LYS A 87 -23.62 7.09 -6.64
CA LYS A 87 -23.17 5.80 -6.09
C LYS A 87 -22.89 4.80 -7.22
N LYS A 88 -21.70 4.20 -7.21
CA LYS A 88 -21.26 3.18 -8.17
C LYS A 88 -21.32 1.80 -7.54
N LYS A 89 -21.89 0.83 -8.27
CA LYS A 89 -21.93 -0.58 -7.84
C LYS A 89 -20.58 -1.26 -8.07
N PHE A 90 -20.29 -2.25 -7.23
CA PHE A 90 -19.13 -3.13 -7.41
C PHE A 90 -19.28 -4.01 -8.66
N SER A 91 -18.18 -4.26 -9.36
CA SER A 91 -18.15 -5.11 -10.54
C SER A 91 -17.33 -6.36 -10.22
N LYS A 92 -17.99 -7.50 -10.03
CA LYS A 92 -17.32 -8.78 -9.74
C LYS A 92 -16.35 -9.12 -10.89
N PRO A 93 -15.14 -9.64 -10.60
CA PRO A 93 -14.66 -10.12 -9.29
C PRO A 93 -14.04 -9.04 -8.37
N TYR A 94 -14.06 -7.77 -8.77
CA TYR A 94 -13.36 -6.69 -8.09
C TYR A 94 -14.30 -5.90 -7.15
N LEU A 95 -13.83 -5.62 -5.93
CA LEU A 95 -14.43 -4.61 -5.07
C LEU A 95 -13.94 -3.21 -5.43
N PHE A 96 -12.71 -3.10 -5.92
CA PHE A 96 -12.18 -1.84 -6.39
C PHE A 96 -11.11 -2.08 -7.44
N ARG A 97 -11.11 -1.24 -8.47
CA ARG A 97 -10.08 -1.20 -9.50
C ARG A 97 -9.76 0.25 -9.77
N TYR A 98 -8.47 0.56 -9.85
CA TYR A 98 -7.98 1.89 -10.17
C TYR A 98 -6.82 1.77 -11.14
N LYS A 99 -6.97 2.39 -12.31
CA LYS A 99 -5.97 2.38 -13.37
C LYS A 99 -5.28 3.74 -13.49
N MET A 100 -3.98 3.70 -13.79
CA MET A 100 -3.17 4.86 -14.11
C MET A 100 -2.35 4.60 -15.37
N VAL A 101 -2.32 5.60 -16.27
CA VAL A 101 -1.58 5.54 -17.52
C VAL A 101 -0.80 6.83 -17.69
N ARG A 102 0.54 6.75 -17.82
CA ARG A 102 1.42 7.92 -18.04
C ARG A 102 1.21 9.03 -17.01
N GLY A 103 0.99 8.66 -15.76
CA GLY A 103 0.79 9.57 -14.63
C GLY A 103 -0.62 10.10 -14.46
N VAL A 104 -1.55 9.73 -15.35
CA VAL A 104 -2.95 10.13 -15.32
C VAL A 104 -3.81 8.97 -14.84
N GLY A 105 -4.46 9.16 -13.69
CA GLY A 105 -5.37 8.19 -13.08
C GLY A 105 -6.83 8.39 -13.43
N GLU A 106 -7.63 7.36 -13.22
CA GLU A 106 -9.10 7.45 -13.32
C GLU A 106 -9.68 8.39 -12.25
N CYS A 107 -10.81 9.03 -12.53
CA CYS A 107 -11.52 9.83 -11.53
C CYS A 107 -12.53 8.97 -10.77
N VAL A 108 -12.35 8.80 -9.47
CA VAL A 108 -13.24 8.01 -8.63
C VAL A 108 -13.22 8.51 -7.19
N ILE A 109 -14.33 8.36 -6.49
CA ILE A 109 -14.43 8.71 -5.07
C ILE A 109 -14.65 7.42 -4.28
N VAL A 110 -13.85 7.25 -3.22
CA VAL A 110 -13.96 6.14 -2.28
C VAL A 110 -14.29 6.70 -0.91
N LYS A 111 -15.44 6.36 -0.37
CA LYS A 111 -15.87 6.77 0.97
C LYS A 111 -15.68 5.60 1.93
N THR A 112 -14.88 5.77 2.97
CA THR A 112 -14.78 4.88 4.13
C THR A 112 -15.56 5.48 5.30
N PRO A 113 -15.74 4.77 6.44
CA PRO A 113 -16.42 5.32 7.61
C PRO A 113 -15.76 6.58 8.17
N THR A 114 -14.45 6.74 7.97
CA THR A 114 -13.67 7.80 8.59
C THR A 114 -13.23 8.89 7.62
N LYS A 115 -13.15 8.59 6.31
CA LYS A 115 -12.53 9.45 5.32
C LYS A 115 -13.17 9.29 3.95
N VAL A 116 -12.99 10.30 3.11
CA VAL A 116 -13.33 10.27 1.69
C VAL A 116 -12.05 10.51 0.89
N TYR A 117 -11.72 9.56 0.02
CA TYR A 117 -10.60 9.65 -0.90
C TYR A 117 -11.12 10.04 -2.28
N PHE A 118 -10.70 11.20 -2.76
CA PHE A 118 -11.00 11.66 -4.11
C PHE A 118 -9.79 11.42 -5.00
N PHE A 119 -9.88 10.41 -5.86
CA PHE A 119 -8.89 10.12 -6.88
C PHE A 119 -9.09 11.09 -8.03
N LYS A 120 -8.21 12.08 -8.13
CA LYS A 120 -8.11 13.00 -9.26
C LYS A 120 -7.12 12.45 -10.28
N PRO A 121 -7.08 12.99 -11.52
CA PRO A 121 -6.15 12.52 -12.54
C PRO A 121 -4.70 12.56 -12.09
N LEU A 122 -4.29 13.60 -11.34
CA LEU A 122 -2.90 13.83 -10.97
C LEU A 122 -2.57 13.54 -9.51
N GLN A 123 -3.56 13.47 -8.62
CA GLN A 123 -3.35 13.31 -7.18
C GLN A 123 -4.53 12.62 -6.50
N ILE A 124 -4.31 12.12 -5.29
CA ILE A 124 -5.38 11.61 -4.43
C ILE A 124 -5.53 12.59 -3.27
N GLU A 125 -6.71 13.19 -3.14
CA GLU A 125 -7.04 14.06 -2.03
C GLU A 125 -7.89 13.33 -0.99
N THR A 126 -7.77 13.78 0.25
CA THR A 126 -8.49 13.18 1.38
C THR A 126 -9.34 14.25 2.05
N TYR A 127 -10.59 13.90 2.32
CA TYR A 127 -11.58 14.71 2.99
C TYR A 127 -12.13 13.93 4.19
N SER A 128 -12.63 14.65 5.19
CA SER A 128 -13.22 14.06 6.39
C SER A 128 -14.63 13.52 6.13
N SER A 129 -15.35 14.09 5.16
CA SER A 129 -16.73 13.72 4.85
C SER A 129 -17.10 13.97 3.39
N LEU A 130 -18.22 13.40 2.93
CA LEU A 130 -18.79 13.73 1.62
C LEU A 130 -19.28 15.17 1.54
N GLN A 131 -19.73 15.74 2.67
CA GLN A 131 -20.17 17.14 2.71
C GLN A 131 -19.01 18.08 2.41
N GLN A 132 -17.84 17.85 3.03
CA GLN A 132 -16.66 18.66 2.76
C GLN A 132 -16.24 18.60 1.28
N LEU A 133 -16.39 17.44 0.65
CA LEU A 133 -16.14 17.27 -0.78
C LEU A 133 -17.18 18.01 -1.64
N ARG A 134 -18.45 18.05 -1.23
CA ARG A 134 -19.50 18.88 -1.88
C ARG A 134 -19.17 20.36 -1.77
N ASP A 135 -18.80 20.83 -0.58
CA ASP A 135 -18.43 22.22 -0.37
C ASP A 135 -17.22 22.61 -1.25
N TYR A 136 -16.26 21.70 -1.42
CA TYR A 136 -15.15 21.87 -2.36
C TYR A 136 -15.63 22.01 -3.82
N TYR A 137 -16.58 21.18 -4.28
CA TYR A 137 -17.15 21.30 -5.62
C TYR A 137 -17.90 22.62 -5.82
N ASN A 138 -18.70 23.03 -4.84
CA ASN A 138 -19.44 24.30 -4.89
C ASN A 138 -18.50 25.50 -5.01
N ARG A 139 -17.37 25.50 -4.29
CA ARG A 139 -16.34 26.55 -4.40
C ARG A 139 -15.69 26.62 -5.78
N LEU A 140 -15.67 25.50 -6.51
CA LEU A 140 -15.15 25.46 -7.89
C LEU A 140 -16.19 25.88 -8.93
N GLY A 141 -17.40 26.29 -8.53
CA GLY A 141 -18.50 26.57 -9.44
C GLY A 141 -18.98 25.33 -10.20
N ARG A 142 -18.70 24.14 -9.67
CA ARG A 142 -19.21 22.88 -10.23
C ARG A 142 -20.42 22.47 -9.43
N GLU A 143 -21.62 22.74 -9.95
CA GLU A 143 -22.84 22.17 -9.39
C GLU A 143 -22.76 20.66 -9.49
N VAL A 144 -22.73 20.01 -8.32
CA VAL A 144 -22.98 18.57 -8.27
C VAL A 144 -24.49 18.46 -8.31
N GLU A 145 -25.04 18.18 -9.49
CA GLU A 145 -26.46 17.91 -9.66
C GLU A 145 -26.92 16.92 -8.58
N GLY A 146 -27.73 17.45 -7.66
CA GLY A 146 -28.36 16.69 -6.59
C GLY A 146 -29.30 15.64 -7.15
N GLU A 147 -29.51 14.61 -6.34
CA GLU A 147 -30.45 13.49 -6.57
C GLU A 147 -31.84 13.94 -7.02
#